data_AF-A0A7L4QU01-F1
#
_entry.id   AF-A0A7L4QU01-F1
#
_cell.length_a   1.000
_cell.length_b   1.000
_cell.length_c   1.000
_cell.angle_alpha   90.00
_cell.angle_beta   90.00
_cell.angle_gamma   90.00
#
_symmetry.space_group_name_H-M   'P 1'
#
loop_
_entity.id
_entity.type
_entity.pdbx_description
1 polymer ?
#
loop_
_entity_poly.entity_id
_entity_poly.type
_entity_poly.pdbx_seq_one_letter_code
_entity_poly.pdbx_strand_id
1 'polypeptide(L)' 'GPDFDTMKEWVQGTKPGIPAKTLLVMKVTEIFQCTPGADAGKKIL' A
#
# COMPACT_ATOMS: atom_id res chain seq x y z
N GLY A 1 9.95 5.37 14.41
CA GLY A 1 9.71 6.62 13.65
C GLY A 1 8.21 6.74 13.53
N PRO A 2 7.61 7.93 13.66
CA PRO A 2 6.18 8.05 14.05
C PRO A 2 5.21 7.20 13.22
N ASP A 3 5.39 7.16 11.89
CA ASP A 3 4.56 6.35 11.00
C ASP A 3 4.76 4.85 11.21
N PHE A 4 6.01 4.42 11.43
CA PHE A 4 6.33 3.02 11.74
C PHE A 4 5.75 2.60 13.09
N ASP A 5 5.79 3.49 14.08
CA ASP A 5 5.30 3.21 15.43
C ASP A 5 3.76 3.03 15.39
N THR A 6 3.06 3.90 14.66
CA THR A 6 1.62 3.79 14.38
C THR A 6 1.27 2.49 13.65
N MET A 7 2.04 2.15 12.60
CA MET A 7 1.84 0.91 11.86
C MET A 7 2.06 -0.33 12.75
N LYS A 8 3.07 -0.31 13.61
CA LYS A 8 3.40 -1.42 14.52
C LYS A 8 2.26 -1.69 15.49
N GLU A 9 1.66 -0.65 16.07
CA GLU A 9 0.49 -0.77 16.95
C GLU A 9 -0.69 -1.40 16.20
N TRP A 10 -0.98 -0.94 14.99
CA TRP A 10 -2.04 -1.50 14.15
C TRP A 10 -1.81 -2.98 13.81
N VAL A 11 -0.58 -3.36 13.46
CA VAL A 11 -0.22 -4.76 13.15
C VAL A 11 -0.40 -5.64 14.39
N GLN A 12 0.05 -5.22 15.58
CA GLN A 12 -0.12 -6.01 16.80
C GLN A 12 -1.59 -6.14 17.21
N GLY A 13 -2.40 -5.10 17.01
CA GLY A 13 -3.84 -5.15 17.27
C GLY A 13 -4.58 -6.08 16.31
N THR A 14 -4.18 -6.13 15.04
CA THR A 14 -4.88 -6.91 14.00
C THR A 14 -4.38 -8.36 13.91
N LYS A 15 -3.07 -8.58 14.05
CA LYS A 15 -2.40 -9.88 13.97
C LYS A 15 -1.35 -10.02 15.08
N PRO A 16 -1.79 -10.34 16.29
CA PRO A 16 -0.88 -10.58 17.42
C PRO A 16 0.13 -11.67 17.07
N GLY A 17 1.41 -11.44 17.39
CA GLY A 17 2.47 -12.44 17.21
C GLY A 17 3.24 -12.36 15.88
N ILE A 18 2.85 -11.45 14.97
CA ILE A 18 3.65 -11.17 13.77
C ILE A 18 4.53 -9.93 14.02
N PRO A 19 5.86 -10.02 13.90
CA PRO A 19 6.73 -8.87 14.08
C PRO A 19 6.61 -7.89 12.90
N ALA A 20 6.23 -6.65 13.18
CA ALA A 20 6.33 -5.56 12.22
C ALA A 20 7.82 -5.14 12.10
N LYS A 21 8.47 -5.54 11.00
CA LYS A 21 9.93 -5.35 10.81
C LYS A 21 10.28 -4.04 10.10
N THR A 22 9.48 -3.65 9.11
CA THR A 22 9.76 -2.50 8.24
C THR A 22 8.45 -1.83 7.83
N LEU A 23 8.49 -0.51 7.62
CA LEU A 23 7.42 0.25 6.97
C LEU A 23 7.91 0.72 5.60
N LEU A 24 7.10 0.50 4.56
CA LEU A 24 7.27 1.10 3.23
C LEU A 24 6.07 2.01 2.96
N VAL A 25 6.34 3.30 2.78
CA VAL A 25 5.31 4.27 2.37
C VAL A 25 5.40 4.48 0.87
N MET A 26 4.38 4.03 0.13
CA MET A 26 4.30 4.18 -1.32
C MET A 26 3.23 5.23 -1.68
N LYS A 27 3.63 6.22 -2.48
CA LYS A 27 2.72 7.21 -3.05
C LYS A 27 2.29 6.75 -4.43
N VAL A 28 0.99 6.57 -4.65
CA VAL A 28 0.44 6.36 -5.99
C VAL A 28 0.50 7.70 -6.74
N THR A 29 1.16 7.71 -7.90
CA THR A 29 1.30 8.92 -8.73
C THR A 29 0.25 8.98 -9.82
N GLU A 30 -0.02 7.85 -10.47
CA GLU A 30 -0.95 7.73 -11.59
C GLU A 30 -1.49 6.30 -11.65
N ILE A 31 -2.70 6.16 -12.18
CA ILE A 31 -3.35 4.85 -12.33
C ILE A 31 -3.72 4.65 -13.79
N PHE A 32 -3.40 3.48 -14.35
CA PHE A 32 -3.65 3.15 -15.77
C PHE A 32 -4.46 1.86 -15.91
N GLN A 33 -5.25 1.76 -16.98
CA GLN A 33 -5.96 0.55 -17.36
C GLN A 33 -4.99 -0.46 -18.00
N CYS A 34 -4.76 -1.59 -17.33
CA CYS A 34 -3.86 -2.64 -17.81
C CYS A 34 -4.59 -3.81 -18.49
N THR A 35 -5.92 -3.82 -18.48
CA THR A 35 -6.71 -4.86 -19.14
C THR A 35 -6.62 -4.72 -20.65
N PRO A 36 -6.37 -5.80 -21.42
CA PRO A 36 -6.41 -5.77 -22.87
C PRO A 36 -7.75 -5.29 -23.41
N GLY A 37 -7.75 -4.39 -24.40
CA GLY A 37 -8.95 -3.82 -25.00
C GLY A 37 -8.74 -2.40 -25.50
N ALA A 38 -9.82 -1.76 -25.95
CA ALA A 38 -9.80 -0.41 -26.52
C ALA A 38 -9.30 0.68 -25.54
N ASP A 39 -9.36 0.38 -24.24
CA ASP A 39 -8.95 1.29 -23.17
C ASP A 39 -7.60 0.96 -22.55
N ALA A 40 -6.87 -0.04 -23.07
CA ALA A 40 -5.54 -0.38 -22.57
C ALA A 40 -4.61 0.85 -22.60
N GLY A 41 -3.91 1.08 -21.49
CA GLY A 41 -2.99 2.20 -21.30
C GLY A 41 -3.66 3.54 -21.00
N LYS A 42 -4.99 3.64 -20.95
CA LYS A 42 -5.66 4.90 -20.57
C LYS A 42 -5.49 5.19 -19.09
N LYS A 43 -5.27 6.46 -18.75
CA LYS A 43 -5.21 6.95 -17.37
C LYS A 43 -6.60 6.92 -16.75
N ILE A 44 -6.71 6.34 -15.56
CA ILE A 44 -7.94 6.22 -14.77
C ILE A 44 -8.02 7.37 -13.75
N LEU A 45 -6.91 7.62 -13.03
CA LEU A 45 -6.75 8.64 -11.99
C LEU A 45 -5.37 9.30 -12.14
#